data_AF-A0A7C5IKA1-F1
#
_entry.id   AF-A0A7C5IKA1-F1
#
_cell.length_a   1.000
_cell.length_b   1.000
_cell.length_c   1.000
_cell.angle_alpha   90.00
_cell.angle_beta   90.00
_cell.angle_gamma   90.00
#
_symmetry.space_group_name_H-M   'P 1'
#
loop_
_entity.id
_entity.type
_entity.pdbx_description
1 polymer ?
#
loop_
_entity_poly.entity_id
_entity_poly.type
_entity_poly.pdbx_seq_one_letter_code
_entity_poly.pdbx_strand_id
1 'polypeptide(L)'
;MVFDRIKKDTVRLLVLGVLALGLILLRPNLTAGPITVVKAEGVQSAQDAAHAVPIDDPYPDSTQCTYRAWQLAAQAGHKLPWFAGDATDWRQGALDDGLRVVDQLDPSVVNSVAVWHAGVGGAGDAGHVAWVTAVQSNQFQVQERNWNNPGADDTRWVQWEPGISFIVFSAQPSDLRVTQPPAIDQPHPHTKEGVHVHFSVKNVGQSPITLQEMTASVRQGSDWASEPRDFDSVKDITLQPGQECTYHATRSFSQSGDYVVQVMIKMQGYGWVPVNDAGGNTPRLSFNLQQQSTALSTDAVSRPQNPAQAAPLPLYADALSASGDVLTQHIALAPGHHHS
;
A
#
# COMPACT_ATOMS: atom_id res chain seq x y z
N MET A 1 -76.98 -25.50 1.85
CA MET A 1 -76.17 -24.94 0.74
C MET A 1 -75.45 -23.73 1.32
N VAL A 2 -74.14 -23.51 1.11
CA VAL A 2 -73.13 -24.26 0.36
C VAL A 2 -71.78 -24.18 1.12
N PHE A 3 -70.84 -25.09 0.81
CA PHE A 3 -69.40 -25.16 1.16
C PHE A 3 -68.74 -23.96 1.89
N ASP A 4 -67.83 -24.17 2.85
CA ASP A 4 -66.49 -24.72 2.52
C ASP A 4 -65.86 -25.76 3.49
N ARG A 5 -64.69 -26.28 3.13
CA ARG A 5 -64.07 -27.51 3.63
C ARG A 5 -63.01 -27.28 4.71
N ILE A 6 -63.15 -27.98 5.83
CA ILE A 6 -62.06 -28.26 6.78
C ILE A 6 -61.37 -29.59 6.41
N LYS A 7 -60.02 -29.57 6.33
CA LYS A 7 -59.05 -30.67 6.55
C LYS A 7 -57.64 -30.16 6.14
N LYS A 8 -56.53 -30.53 6.79
CA LYS A 8 -56.30 -31.59 7.80
C LYS A 8 -55.01 -31.37 8.60
N ASP A 9 -54.97 -31.95 9.79
CA ASP A 9 -53.79 -32.33 10.59
C ASP A 9 -53.10 -33.60 10.00
N THR A 10 -52.09 -34.29 10.57
CA THR A 10 -51.49 -34.47 11.93
C THR A 10 -50.10 -35.19 11.72
N VAL A 11 -49.13 -35.45 12.64
CA VAL A 11 -48.93 -35.26 14.11
C VAL A 11 -47.42 -35.42 14.51
N ARG A 12 -46.87 -34.57 15.39
CA ARG A 12 -45.72 -34.85 16.33
C ARG A 12 -44.35 -35.29 15.72
N LEU A 13 -43.24 -35.55 16.44
CA LEU A 13 -42.93 -35.73 17.88
C LEU A 13 -41.71 -34.90 18.38
N LEU A 14 -41.78 -34.48 19.65
CA LEU A 14 -40.87 -34.70 20.80
C LEU A 14 -39.37 -35.03 20.58
N VAL A 15 -38.45 -34.80 21.54
CA VAL A 15 -38.26 -33.93 22.74
C VAL A 15 -37.00 -34.44 23.43
N LEU A 16 -36.13 -33.56 23.95
CA LEU A 16 -35.33 -33.71 25.19
C LEU A 16 -34.32 -32.55 25.31
N GLY A 17 -33.88 -32.25 26.53
CA GLY A 17 -32.87 -31.23 26.82
C GLY A 17 -31.97 -31.67 27.97
N VAL A 18 -30.80 -31.01 28.12
CA VAL A 18 -29.83 -31.28 29.18
C VAL A 18 -29.29 -29.95 29.72
N LEU A 19 -29.31 -29.78 31.04
CA LEU A 19 -28.52 -28.76 31.73
C LEU A 19 -27.06 -29.24 31.85
N ALA A 20 -26.10 -28.36 31.59
CA ALA A 20 -24.69 -28.59 31.93
C ALA A 20 -24.16 -27.42 32.77
N LEU A 21 -23.49 -27.73 33.89
CA LEU A 21 -22.88 -26.73 34.76
C LEU A 21 -21.59 -26.16 34.15
N GLY A 22 -21.16 -25.02 34.68
CA GLY A 22 -20.05 -24.25 34.12
C GLY A 22 -18.72 -24.99 34.07
N LEU A 23 -17.96 -24.73 33.01
CA LEU A 23 -16.56 -25.06 32.88
C LEU A 23 -15.77 -23.76 32.75
N ILE A 24 -14.90 -23.46 33.72
CA ILE A 24 -13.95 -22.34 33.62
C ILE A 24 -12.86 -22.76 32.64
N LEU A 25 -13.11 -22.52 31.35
CA LEU A 25 -12.08 -22.64 30.33
C LEU A 25 -11.10 -21.48 30.49
N LEU A 26 -9.88 -21.80 30.92
CA LEU A 26 -8.74 -20.94 30.64
C LEU A 26 -8.69 -20.75 29.12
N ARG A 27 -8.86 -19.50 28.65
CA ARG A 27 -8.61 -19.21 27.25
C ARG A 27 -7.11 -19.40 27.00
N PRO A 28 -6.69 -20.19 25.99
CA PRO A 28 -5.28 -20.29 25.65
C PRO A 28 -4.76 -18.92 25.20
N ASN A 29 -3.45 -18.71 25.31
CA ASN A 29 -2.78 -17.54 24.76
C ASN A 29 -2.93 -17.55 23.23
N LEU A 30 -3.88 -16.77 22.72
CA LEU A 30 -4.17 -16.64 21.29
C LEU A 30 -3.16 -15.72 20.61
N THR A 31 -2.28 -16.31 19.79
CA THR A 31 -1.33 -15.63 18.90
C THR A 31 -1.97 -14.46 18.14
N ALA A 32 -1.14 -13.53 17.62
CA ALA A 32 -1.57 -12.39 16.80
C ALA A 32 -2.72 -12.78 15.84
N GLY A 33 -3.76 -11.96 15.82
CA GLY A 33 -5.04 -12.32 15.20
C GLY A 33 -4.91 -12.68 13.72
N PRO A 34 -5.86 -13.48 13.20
CA PRO A 34 -5.78 -14.00 11.84
C PRO A 34 -5.70 -12.86 10.82
N ILE A 35 -4.76 -12.97 9.88
CA ILE A 35 -4.72 -12.14 8.68
C ILE A 35 -6.02 -12.37 7.92
N THR A 36 -6.85 -11.32 7.83
CA THR A 36 -8.13 -11.36 7.14
C THR A 36 -7.91 -10.93 5.69
N VAL A 37 -7.76 -11.93 4.82
CA VAL A 37 -7.75 -11.71 3.37
C VAL A 37 -9.18 -11.39 2.93
N VAL A 38 -9.54 -10.11 2.97
CA VAL A 38 -10.75 -9.63 2.32
C VAL A 38 -10.47 -9.51 0.83
N LYS A 39 -11.24 -10.26 0.01
CA LYS A 39 -11.37 -9.91 -1.40
C LYS A 39 -11.84 -8.45 -1.46
N ALA A 40 -11.26 -7.65 -2.35
CA ALA A 40 -11.71 -6.27 -2.54
C ALA A 40 -13.23 -6.26 -2.79
N GLU A 41 -13.99 -5.70 -1.85
CA GLU A 41 -15.45 -5.67 -1.94
C GLU A 41 -15.86 -4.86 -3.16
N GLY A 42 -16.93 -5.30 -3.84
CA GLY A 42 -17.17 -5.12 -5.28
C GLY A 42 -17.35 -3.70 -5.80
N VAL A 43 -16.28 -2.90 -5.73
CA VAL A 43 -16.07 -1.67 -6.46
C VAL A 43 -14.65 -1.75 -7.02
N GLN A 44 -14.50 -2.21 -8.28
CA GLN A 44 -13.47 -1.61 -9.12
C GLN A 44 -13.77 -0.12 -9.08
N SER A 45 -12.89 0.67 -8.47
CA SER A 45 -13.16 2.10 -8.25
C SER A 45 -13.45 2.76 -9.59
N ALA A 46 -14.15 3.90 -9.58
CA ALA A 46 -14.34 4.66 -10.82
C ALA A 46 -12.98 5.01 -11.48
N GLN A 47 -11.90 5.09 -10.69
CA GLN A 47 -10.52 5.11 -11.16
C GLN A 47 -10.06 3.78 -11.79
N ASP A 48 -10.19 2.62 -11.13
CA ASP A 48 -9.80 1.32 -11.72
C ASP A 48 -10.51 1.04 -13.05
N ALA A 49 -11.80 1.41 -13.14
CA ALA A 49 -12.58 1.30 -14.36
C ALA A 49 -12.14 2.32 -15.43
N ALA A 50 -11.78 3.56 -15.04
CA ALA A 50 -11.27 4.57 -15.97
C ALA A 50 -9.87 4.26 -16.51
N HIS A 51 -9.04 3.55 -15.73
CA HIS A 51 -7.69 3.11 -16.10
C HIS A 51 -7.64 1.70 -16.70
N ALA A 52 -8.78 1.02 -16.83
CA ALA A 52 -8.86 -0.30 -17.42
C ALA A 52 -8.34 -0.31 -18.87
N VAL A 53 -7.47 -1.25 -19.18
CA VAL A 53 -6.98 -1.51 -20.54
C VAL A 53 -8.15 -2.04 -21.38
N PRO A 54 -8.44 -1.47 -22.56
CA PRO A 54 -9.46 -2.00 -23.46
C PRO A 54 -9.05 -3.39 -23.97
N ILE A 55 -10.04 -4.24 -24.26
CA ILE A 55 -9.80 -5.60 -24.76
C ILE A 55 -9.68 -5.62 -26.28
N ASP A 56 -10.43 -4.74 -26.96
CA ASP A 56 -10.47 -4.62 -28.41
C ASP A 56 -9.56 -3.47 -28.88
N ASP A 57 -8.75 -3.73 -29.90
CA ASP A 57 -7.87 -2.74 -30.55
C ASP A 57 -8.72 -1.78 -31.40
N PRO A 58 -8.62 -0.45 -31.20
CA PRO A 58 -9.41 0.52 -31.95
C PRO A 58 -8.87 0.77 -33.38
N TYR A 59 -7.68 0.28 -33.72
CA TYR A 59 -7.13 0.36 -35.08
C TYR A 59 -7.56 -0.88 -35.89
N PRO A 60 -8.22 -0.73 -37.05
CA PRO A 60 -8.83 -1.87 -37.74
C PRO A 60 -7.86 -2.70 -38.59
N ASP A 61 -6.74 -2.12 -39.04
CA ASP A 61 -5.76 -2.81 -39.89
C ASP A 61 -4.64 -3.41 -39.03
N SER A 62 -4.79 -4.71 -38.75
CA SER A 62 -3.80 -5.50 -38.02
C SER A 62 -2.42 -5.57 -38.66
N THR A 63 -2.24 -5.15 -39.91
CA THR A 63 -0.92 -5.10 -40.57
C THR A 63 -0.10 -3.86 -40.22
N GLN A 64 -0.67 -2.86 -39.53
CA GLN A 64 -0.02 -1.56 -39.30
C GLN A 64 0.83 -1.48 -38.02
N CYS A 65 1.72 -0.48 -38.00
CA CYS A 65 2.51 -0.10 -36.83
C CYS A 65 1.63 0.41 -35.68
N THR A 66 0.59 1.18 -35.99
CA THR A 66 -0.42 1.71 -35.04
C THR A 66 -1.09 0.61 -34.23
N TYR A 67 -1.66 -0.39 -34.90
CA TYR A 67 -2.20 -1.60 -34.27
C TYR A 67 -1.17 -2.27 -33.36
N ARG A 68 0.05 -2.53 -33.85
CA ARG A 68 1.03 -3.28 -33.05
C ARG A 68 1.53 -2.49 -31.84
N ALA A 69 1.70 -1.17 -31.96
CA ALA A 69 2.08 -0.31 -30.84
C ALA A 69 0.97 -0.24 -29.77
N TRP A 70 -0.29 -0.12 -30.19
CA TRP A 70 -1.44 -0.17 -29.27
C TRP A 70 -1.52 -1.53 -28.57
N GLN A 71 -1.45 -2.63 -29.33
CA GLN A 71 -1.51 -3.98 -28.80
C GLN A 71 -0.38 -4.28 -27.80
N LEU A 72 0.84 -3.77 -28.03
CA LEU A 72 1.97 -3.93 -27.10
C LEU A 72 1.79 -3.10 -25.82
N ALA A 73 1.27 -1.87 -25.91
CA ALA A 73 0.91 -1.07 -24.73
C ALA A 73 -0.17 -1.77 -23.89
N ALA A 74 -1.20 -2.32 -24.54
CA ALA A 74 -2.24 -3.10 -23.86
C ALA A 74 -1.70 -4.39 -23.22
N GLN A 75 -0.78 -5.11 -23.90
CA GLN A 75 -0.10 -6.29 -23.36
C GLN A 75 0.82 -5.96 -22.16
N ALA A 76 1.38 -4.75 -22.12
CA ALA A 76 2.16 -4.23 -20.99
C ALA A 76 1.29 -3.73 -19.82
N GLY A 77 -0.04 -3.73 -19.95
CA GLY A 77 -0.97 -3.31 -18.91
C GLY A 77 -1.36 -1.83 -18.96
N HIS A 78 -1.01 -1.11 -20.05
CA HIS A 78 -1.32 0.31 -20.19
C HIS A 78 -2.55 0.55 -21.07
N LYS A 79 -3.42 1.44 -20.61
CA LYS A 79 -4.49 2.02 -21.43
C LYS A 79 -3.90 3.06 -22.38
N LEU A 80 -3.92 2.77 -23.67
CA LEU A 80 -3.69 3.77 -24.73
C LEU A 80 -5.04 4.12 -25.40
N PRO A 81 -5.37 5.42 -25.59
CA PRO A 81 -6.55 5.84 -26.34
C PRO A 81 -6.50 5.46 -27.83
N TRP A 82 -7.61 5.69 -28.51
CA TRP A 82 -7.60 5.87 -29.97
C TRP A 82 -7.24 7.31 -30.30
N PHE A 83 -6.31 7.49 -31.24
CA PHE A 83 -5.95 8.79 -31.80
C PHE A 83 -6.41 8.85 -33.27
N ALA A 84 -6.94 9.99 -33.67
CA ALA A 84 -7.30 10.25 -35.06
C ALA A 84 -6.05 10.54 -35.90
N GLY A 85 -6.05 10.13 -37.17
CA GLY A 85 -4.96 10.37 -38.11
C GLY A 85 -4.00 9.20 -38.23
N ASP A 86 -2.80 9.50 -38.72
CA ASP A 86 -1.73 8.55 -38.96
C ASP A 86 -0.77 8.44 -37.75
N ALA A 87 0.27 7.62 -37.85
CA ALA A 87 1.23 7.39 -36.78
C ALA A 87 1.93 8.68 -36.31
N THR A 88 2.16 9.66 -37.20
CA THR A 88 2.71 10.99 -36.85
C THR A 88 1.77 11.81 -35.95
N ASP A 89 0.46 11.61 -36.03
CA ASP A 89 -0.54 12.39 -35.28
C ASP A 89 -0.67 11.93 -33.81
N TRP A 90 -0.22 10.71 -33.51
CA TRP A 90 -0.24 10.13 -32.16
C TRP A 90 0.42 11.01 -31.10
N ARG A 91 1.45 11.79 -31.46
CA ARG A 91 2.10 12.73 -30.53
C ARG A 91 1.12 13.81 -30.05
N GLN A 92 0.30 14.36 -30.96
CA GLN A 92 -0.68 15.38 -30.60
C GLN A 92 -1.92 14.77 -29.94
N GLY A 93 -2.43 13.64 -30.47
CA GLY A 93 -3.54 12.92 -29.84
C GLY A 93 -3.27 12.49 -28.40
N ALA A 94 -2.03 12.08 -28.10
CA ALA A 94 -1.61 11.76 -26.73
C ALA A 94 -1.57 12.99 -25.81
N LEU A 95 -1.14 14.15 -26.31
CA LEU A 95 -1.18 15.41 -25.55
C LEU A 95 -2.62 15.89 -25.31
N ASP A 96 -3.50 15.72 -26.30
CA ASP A 96 -4.90 16.13 -26.22
C ASP A 96 -5.73 15.25 -25.26
N ASP A 97 -5.40 13.97 -25.11
CA ASP A 97 -5.94 13.08 -24.05
C ASP A 97 -5.23 13.27 -22.69
N GLY A 98 -4.21 14.13 -22.62
CA GLY A 98 -3.50 14.49 -21.38
C GLY A 98 -2.40 13.50 -20.94
N LEU A 99 -1.94 12.62 -21.82
CA LEU A 99 -0.80 11.72 -21.56
C LEU A 99 0.53 12.49 -21.56
N ARG A 100 1.52 11.97 -20.82
CA ARG A 100 2.88 12.53 -20.80
C ARG A 100 3.60 12.15 -22.10
N VAL A 101 3.84 13.14 -22.95
CA VAL A 101 4.80 13.03 -24.06
C VAL A 101 6.14 13.62 -23.63
N VAL A 102 7.26 12.99 -24.02
CA VAL A 102 8.61 13.57 -23.94
C VAL A 102 9.30 13.54 -25.29
N ASP A 103 10.02 14.61 -25.63
CA ASP A 103 10.73 14.79 -26.90
C ASP A 103 12.25 14.55 -26.78
N GLN A 104 12.67 13.78 -25.77
CA GLN A 104 14.07 13.47 -25.45
C GLN A 104 14.20 12.00 -25.07
N LEU A 105 15.36 11.40 -25.36
CA LEU A 105 15.68 10.04 -24.95
C LEU A 105 16.31 10.03 -23.54
N ASP A 106 15.61 9.42 -22.59
CA ASP A 106 16.14 9.08 -21.26
C ASP A 106 15.60 7.71 -20.79
N PRO A 107 16.17 7.05 -19.76
CA PRO A 107 15.74 5.72 -19.33
C PRO A 107 14.25 5.59 -18.93
N SER A 108 13.54 6.70 -18.66
CA SER A 108 12.10 6.71 -18.38
C SER A 108 11.21 6.49 -19.61
N VAL A 109 11.77 6.34 -20.81
CA VAL A 109 11.02 5.98 -22.03
C VAL A 109 11.06 4.47 -22.35
N VAL A 110 11.69 3.63 -21.53
CA VAL A 110 11.49 2.17 -21.61
C VAL A 110 10.04 1.86 -21.22
N ASN A 111 9.38 0.97 -21.97
CA ASN A 111 7.94 0.69 -21.87
C ASN A 111 7.06 1.92 -22.20
N SER A 112 7.41 2.62 -23.28
CA SER A 112 6.64 3.71 -23.89
C SER A 112 6.33 3.41 -25.35
N VAL A 113 5.45 4.20 -25.98
CA VAL A 113 5.34 4.21 -27.44
C VAL A 113 6.22 5.33 -28.02
N ALA A 114 7.24 4.95 -28.79
CA ALA A 114 7.98 5.87 -29.64
C ALA A 114 7.12 6.30 -30.83
N VAL A 115 7.17 7.59 -31.17
CA VAL A 115 6.46 8.24 -32.27
C VAL A 115 7.48 8.97 -33.14
N TRP A 116 7.52 8.63 -34.43
CA TRP A 116 8.29 9.36 -35.44
C TRP A 116 7.36 10.31 -36.17
N HIS A 117 7.72 11.59 -36.23
CA HIS A 117 7.09 12.52 -37.15
C HIS A 117 7.31 12.09 -38.61
N ALA A 118 6.42 12.54 -39.50
CA ALA A 118 6.56 12.39 -40.95
C ALA A 118 8.00 12.70 -41.44
N GLY A 119 8.63 11.76 -42.14
CA GLY A 119 9.98 11.91 -42.70
C GLY A 119 11.16 11.74 -41.72
N VAL A 120 10.93 11.58 -40.41
CA VAL A 120 12.00 11.47 -39.39
C VAL A 120 12.47 10.02 -39.22
N GLY A 121 13.76 9.79 -38.99
CA GLY A 121 14.33 8.45 -38.72
C GLY A 121 14.18 7.42 -39.85
N GLY A 122 13.83 7.86 -41.06
CA GLY A 122 13.47 7.01 -42.20
C GLY A 122 11.98 6.66 -42.31
N ALA A 123 11.11 7.24 -41.47
CA ALA A 123 9.65 7.08 -41.58
C ALA A 123 9.10 7.79 -42.84
N GLY A 124 7.96 7.31 -43.33
CA GLY A 124 7.24 7.93 -44.46
C GLY A 124 6.40 9.14 -44.05
N ASP A 125 5.55 9.61 -44.96
CA ASP A 125 4.67 10.78 -44.74
C ASP A 125 3.65 10.56 -43.61
N ALA A 126 3.26 9.30 -43.35
CA ALA A 126 2.39 8.90 -42.24
C ALA A 126 3.11 8.90 -40.87
N GLY A 127 4.43 9.15 -40.82
CA GLY A 127 5.25 8.88 -39.64
C GLY A 127 5.38 7.38 -39.33
N HIS A 128 5.66 7.04 -38.07
CA HIS A 128 5.72 5.66 -37.58
C HIS A 128 5.51 5.61 -36.06
N VAL A 129 5.10 4.45 -35.52
CA VAL A 129 5.02 4.19 -34.07
C VAL A 129 5.50 2.80 -33.69
N ALA A 130 6.13 2.67 -32.52
CA ALA A 130 6.69 1.41 -32.04
C ALA A 130 6.77 1.35 -30.51
N TRP A 131 6.85 0.15 -29.95
CA TRP A 131 6.98 -0.08 -28.51
C TRP A 131 8.46 -0.10 -28.08
N VAL A 132 8.85 0.71 -27.09
CA VAL A 132 10.24 0.80 -26.61
C VAL A 132 10.55 -0.28 -25.58
N THR A 133 11.53 -1.14 -25.89
CA THR A 133 11.93 -2.29 -25.06
C THR A 133 13.22 -2.07 -24.26
N ALA A 134 14.11 -1.17 -24.71
CA ALA A 134 15.36 -0.84 -24.01
C ALA A 134 15.90 0.54 -24.42
N VAL A 135 16.77 1.12 -23.59
CA VAL A 135 17.53 2.36 -23.88
C VAL A 135 19.00 2.14 -23.56
N GLN A 136 19.89 2.57 -24.45
CA GLN A 136 21.34 2.50 -24.30
C GLN A 136 22.01 3.73 -24.95
N SER A 137 22.56 4.63 -24.13
CA SER A 137 23.18 5.89 -24.61
C SER A 137 22.20 6.69 -25.49
N ASN A 138 22.59 7.10 -26.72
CA ASN A 138 21.71 7.78 -27.68
C ASN A 138 20.85 6.81 -28.52
N GLN A 139 20.73 5.55 -28.12
CA GLN A 139 19.93 4.55 -28.84
C GLN A 139 18.82 3.96 -27.97
N PHE A 140 17.78 3.50 -28.64
CA PHE A 140 16.67 2.77 -28.03
C PHE A 140 16.33 1.56 -28.90
N GLN A 141 15.91 0.47 -28.27
CA GLN A 141 15.41 -0.72 -28.94
C GLN A 141 13.88 -0.65 -29.02
N VAL A 142 13.32 -0.99 -30.18
CA VAL A 142 11.88 -1.06 -30.36
C VAL A 142 11.42 -2.40 -30.91
N GLN A 143 10.22 -2.79 -30.51
CA GLN A 143 9.41 -3.82 -31.16
C GLN A 143 8.29 -3.13 -31.95
N GLU A 144 8.13 -3.50 -33.21
CA GLU A 144 7.26 -2.78 -34.15
C GLU A 144 6.62 -3.73 -35.18
N ARG A 145 5.76 -3.18 -36.03
CA ARG A 145 5.22 -3.85 -37.23
C ARG A 145 5.32 -2.91 -38.43
N ASN A 146 5.36 -3.49 -39.63
CA ASN A 146 5.26 -2.78 -40.92
C ASN A 146 6.45 -1.87 -41.30
N TRP A 147 7.59 -1.96 -40.60
CA TRP A 147 8.77 -1.13 -40.92
C TRP A 147 9.58 -1.68 -42.11
N ASN A 148 10.20 -2.86 -41.96
CA ASN A 148 11.04 -3.45 -43.02
C ASN A 148 10.26 -4.29 -44.04
N ASN A 149 9.12 -4.88 -43.64
CA ASN A 149 8.33 -5.77 -44.49
C ASN A 149 6.82 -5.57 -44.23
N PRO A 150 5.96 -5.54 -45.27
CA PRO A 150 4.51 -5.37 -45.12
C PRO A 150 3.87 -6.34 -44.12
N GLY A 151 3.25 -5.80 -43.08
CA GLY A 151 2.52 -6.56 -42.05
C GLY A 151 3.37 -7.43 -41.10
N ALA A 152 4.70 -7.45 -41.24
CA ALA A 152 5.58 -8.26 -40.38
C ALA A 152 5.97 -7.51 -39.09
N ASP A 153 6.08 -8.25 -37.98
CA ASP A 153 6.77 -7.79 -36.77
C ASP A 153 8.29 -7.72 -36.99
N ASP A 154 8.95 -6.75 -36.36
CA ASP A 154 10.41 -6.64 -36.32
C ASP A 154 10.88 -6.12 -34.94
N THR A 155 12.19 -6.18 -34.68
CA THR A 155 12.82 -5.61 -33.48
C THR A 155 14.22 -5.10 -33.78
N ARG A 156 14.42 -3.78 -33.69
CA ARG A 156 15.67 -3.10 -34.05
C ARG A 156 16.13 -2.09 -33.00
N TRP A 157 17.42 -1.76 -33.06
CA TRP A 157 17.96 -0.58 -32.40
C TRP A 157 17.87 0.64 -33.32
N VAL A 158 17.50 1.79 -32.76
CA VAL A 158 17.32 3.05 -33.47
C VAL A 158 18.19 4.11 -32.79
N GLN A 159 18.80 5.01 -33.57
CA GLN A 159 19.42 6.23 -33.05
C GLN A 159 18.33 7.24 -32.74
N TRP A 160 18.35 7.87 -31.56
CA TRP A 160 17.44 8.99 -31.31
C TRP A 160 17.91 10.25 -32.03
N GLU A 161 16.96 10.93 -32.67
CA GLU A 161 17.12 12.21 -33.34
C GLU A 161 15.88 13.11 -33.11
N PRO A 162 16.01 14.45 -33.25
CA PRO A 162 14.88 15.37 -33.05
C PRO A 162 13.70 15.07 -33.98
N GLY A 163 12.49 15.01 -33.42
CA GLY A 163 11.27 14.56 -34.12
C GLY A 163 10.91 13.09 -33.86
N ILE A 164 11.71 12.39 -33.04
CA ILE A 164 11.28 11.18 -32.32
C ILE A 164 10.86 11.58 -30.91
N SER A 165 9.61 11.30 -30.57
CA SER A 165 8.97 11.56 -29.28
C SER A 165 8.49 10.27 -28.63
N PHE A 166 8.18 10.30 -27.34
CA PHE A 166 7.77 9.11 -26.58
C PHE A 166 6.50 9.39 -25.75
N ILE A 167 5.45 8.59 -25.95
CA ILE A 167 4.23 8.58 -25.13
C ILE A 167 4.49 7.70 -23.92
N VAL A 168 4.77 8.31 -22.77
CA VAL A 168 5.18 7.63 -21.54
C VAL A 168 3.98 7.44 -20.61
N PHE A 169 3.71 6.20 -20.25
CA PHE A 169 2.60 5.83 -19.38
C PHE A 169 2.94 6.11 -17.91
N SER A 170 2.01 6.72 -17.18
CA SER A 170 2.13 6.88 -15.73
C SER A 170 1.93 5.54 -15.03
N ALA A 171 2.83 5.22 -14.10
CA ALA A 171 2.68 4.06 -13.22
C ALA A 171 1.36 4.09 -12.43
N GLN A 172 0.73 2.92 -12.29
CA GLN A 172 -0.56 2.74 -11.65
C GLN A 172 -0.39 2.17 -10.23
N PRO A 173 -1.32 2.43 -9.30
CA PRO A 173 -1.39 1.68 -8.03
C PRO A 173 -1.53 0.16 -8.26
N SER A 174 -2.14 -0.24 -9.37
CA SER A 174 -2.28 -1.62 -9.81
C SER A 174 -0.98 -2.25 -10.34
N ASP A 175 0.13 -1.51 -10.41
CA ASP A 175 1.48 -2.05 -10.65
C ASP A 175 2.20 -2.48 -9.35
N LEU A 176 1.60 -2.23 -8.17
CA LEU A 176 2.17 -2.56 -6.87
C LEU A 176 1.47 -3.78 -6.25
N ARG A 177 2.23 -4.69 -5.64
CA ARG A 177 1.69 -5.86 -4.93
C ARG A 177 2.24 -5.97 -3.52
N VAL A 178 1.37 -6.32 -2.57
CA VAL A 178 1.79 -6.82 -1.27
C VAL A 178 2.35 -8.22 -1.45
N THR A 179 3.65 -8.40 -1.18
CA THR A 179 4.36 -9.68 -1.27
C THR A 179 4.53 -10.35 0.08
N GLN A 180 4.66 -9.56 1.14
CA GLN A 180 4.53 -10.01 2.53
C GLN A 180 3.37 -9.23 3.18
N PRO A 181 2.26 -9.90 3.56
CA PRO A 181 1.12 -9.27 4.24
C PRO A 181 1.50 -8.53 5.53
N PRO A 182 0.68 -7.56 5.98
CA PRO A 182 0.89 -6.89 7.27
C PRO A 182 0.85 -7.91 8.42
N ALA A 183 1.88 -7.88 9.25
CA ALA A 183 2.00 -8.64 10.48
C ALA A 183 2.55 -7.74 11.60
N ILE A 184 2.36 -8.17 12.85
CA ILE A 184 2.96 -7.54 14.03
C ILE A 184 3.86 -8.54 14.75
N ASP A 185 4.95 -8.05 15.34
CA ASP A 185 5.95 -8.89 16.00
C ASP A 185 5.43 -9.49 17.32
N GLN A 186 4.46 -8.83 17.96
CA GLN A 186 3.90 -9.24 19.25
C GLN A 186 2.52 -9.92 19.10
N PRO A 187 2.31 -11.13 19.65
CA PRO A 187 1.00 -11.79 19.67
C PRO A 187 -0.02 -11.11 20.59
N HIS A 188 0.46 -10.41 21.63
CA HIS A 188 -0.34 -9.83 22.70
C HIS A 188 0.15 -8.42 23.05
N PRO A 189 -0.07 -7.41 22.19
CA PRO A 189 0.34 -6.04 22.48
C PRO A 189 -0.57 -5.37 23.51
N HIS A 190 -0.01 -4.65 24.48
CA HIS A 190 -0.80 -3.86 25.44
C HIS A 190 -0.81 -2.35 25.11
N THR A 191 -1.78 -1.62 25.68
CA THR A 191 -1.78 -0.15 25.67
C THR A 191 -0.48 0.43 26.19
N LYS A 192 0.00 1.50 25.56
CA LYS A 192 1.26 2.23 25.86
C LYS A 192 2.56 1.47 25.57
N GLU A 193 2.50 0.19 25.21
CA GLU A 193 3.66 -0.53 24.66
C GLU A 193 3.86 -0.14 23.19
N GLY A 194 5.05 -0.37 22.63
CA GLY A 194 5.30 -0.18 21.21
C GLY A 194 4.81 -1.40 20.42
N VAL A 195 3.80 -1.24 19.59
CA VAL A 195 3.41 -2.26 18.61
C VAL A 195 4.33 -2.11 17.41
N HIS A 196 5.01 -3.18 17.00
CA HIS A 196 5.86 -3.19 15.80
C HIS A 196 5.11 -3.86 14.66
N VAL A 197 4.97 -3.17 13.52
CA VAL A 197 4.27 -3.68 12.32
C VAL A 197 5.23 -3.71 11.13
N HIS A 198 5.12 -4.74 10.29
CA HIS A 198 5.94 -4.89 9.09
C HIS A 198 5.14 -5.48 7.91
N PHE A 199 5.54 -5.15 6.68
CA PHE A 199 5.04 -5.72 5.42
C PHE A 199 6.01 -5.43 4.27
N SER A 200 5.88 -6.13 3.13
CA SER A 200 6.62 -5.82 1.89
C SER A 200 5.69 -5.48 0.73
N VAL A 201 6.04 -4.42 0.00
CA VAL A 201 5.38 -4.00 -1.25
C VAL A 201 6.40 -4.04 -2.39
N LYS A 202 6.01 -4.63 -3.51
CA LYS A 202 6.82 -4.81 -4.70
C LYS A 202 6.22 -4.12 -5.92
N ASN A 203 7.04 -3.44 -6.70
CA ASN A 203 6.71 -3.04 -8.06
C ASN A 203 6.76 -4.28 -8.97
N VAL A 204 5.60 -4.68 -9.51
CA VAL A 204 5.48 -5.76 -10.51
C VAL A 204 5.18 -5.22 -11.91
N GLY A 205 4.87 -3.93 -12.04
CA GLY A 205 4.78 -3.23 -13.31
C GLY A 205 6.14 -3.01 -13.96
N GLN A 206 6.11 -2.40 -15.15
CA GLN A 206 7.28 -2.27 -16.03
C GLN A 206 7.89 -0.85 -16.03
N SER A 207 7.29 0.08 -15.29
CA SER A 207 7.78 1.46 -15.12
C SER A 207 8.24 1.72 -13.66
N PRO A 208 9.19 2.63 -13.42
CA PRO A 208 9.52 3.07 -12.05
C PRO A 208 8.34 3.80 -11.39
N ILE A 209 8.10 3.51 -10.10
CA ILE A 209 6.96 4.07 -9.36
C ILE A 209 7.46 4.92 -8.20
N THR A 210 6.99 6.17 -8.10
CA THR A 210 7.30 7.04 -6.96
C THR A 210 6.07 7.20 -6.06
N LEU A 211 6.22 6.82 -4.80
CA LEU A 211 5.24 6.97 -3.74
C LEU A 211 5.55 8.25 -2.96
N GLN A 212 4.56 9.12 -2.80
CA GLN A 212 4.68 10.27 -1.91
C GLN A 212 4.76 9.80 -0.45
N GLU A 213 3.94 8.81 -0.09
CA GLU A 213 3.86 8.23 1.25
C GLU A 213 3.49 6.73 1.17
N MET A 214 3.96 5.93 2.13
CA MET A 214 3.53 4.55 2.36
C MET A 214 3.42 4.31 3.88
N THR A 215 2.31 3.73 4.32
CA THR A 215 2.04 3.47 5.75
C THR A 215 1.19 2.21 5.98
N ALA A 216 1.28 1.67 7.20
CA ALA A 216 0.24 0.86 7.80
C ALA A 216 -0.89 1.77 8.34
N SER A 217 -1.98 1.90 7.58
CA SER A 217 -3.17 2.66 8.03
C SER A 217 -3.98 1.82 9.03
N VAL A 218 -4.51 2.44 10.10
CA VAL A 218 -5.10 1.73 11.24
C VAL A 218 -6.46 2.32 11.62
N ARG A 219 -7.46 1.45 11.78
CA ARG A 219 -8.79 1.78 12.32
C ARG A 219 -9.08 0.94 13.56
N GLN A 220 -9.95 1.46 14.44
CA GLN A 220 -10.41 0.74 15.62
C GLN A 220 -11.76 0.07 15.31
N GLY A 221 -11.83 -1.25 15.52
CA GLY A 221 -12.89 -2.09 14.95
C GLY A 221 -12.88 -2.11 13.42
N SER A 222 -14.04 -2.40 12.81
CA SER A 222 -14.23 -2.45 11.35
C SER A 222 -14.69 -1.13 10.72
N ASP A 223 -14.80 -0.05 11.50
CA ASP A 223 -15.31 1.24 11.02
C ASP A 223 -14.20 2.09 10.39
N TRP A 224 -14.25 2.24 9.07
CA TRP A 224 -13.30 3.02 8.29
C TRP A 224 -13.52 4.54 8.35
N ALA A 225 -14.67 4.99 8.87
CA ALA A 225 -14.93 6.40 9.17
C ALA A 225 -14.40 6.84 10.55
N SER A 226 -13.84 5.91 11.35
CA SER A 226 -13.19 6.24 12.62
C SER A 226 -11.86 7.00 12.43
N GLU A 227 -11.51 7.83 13.42
CA GLU A 227 -10.30 8.66 13.42
C GLU A 227 -9.03 7.80 13.20
N PRO A 228 -8.18 8.12 12.19
CA PRO A 228 -7.00 7.33 11.86
C PRO A 228 -6.00 7.22 13.01
N ARG A 229 -5.40 6.03 13.16
CA ARG A 229 -4.33 5.75 14.14
C ARG A 229 -3.09 5.15 13.47
N ASP A 230 -2.92 5.57 12.22
CA ASP A 230 -1.97 5.09 11.23
C ASP A 230 -0.52 5.17 11.75
N PHE A 231 0.33 4.25 11.33
CA PHE A 231 1.76 4.32 11.66
C PHE A 231 2.43 5.45 10.85
N ASP A 232 3.65 5.85 11.23
CA ASP A 232 4.35 6.94 10.56
C ASP A 232 4.68 6.61 9.10
N SER A 233 4.30 7.50 8.17
CA SER A 233 4.59 7.34 6.73
C SER A 233 6.09 7.33 6.45
N VAL A 234 6.58 6.33 5.71
CA VAL A 234 7.81 6.46 4.91
C VAL A 234 7.46 7.26 3.64
N LYS A 235 8.33 8.15 3.19
CA LYS A 235 8.03 9.13 2.12
C LYS A 235 9.02 9.09 0.97
N ASP A 236 8.60 9.63 -0.17
CA ASP A 236 9.43 9.86 -1.36
C ASP A 236 10.17 8.61 -1.86
N ILE A 237 9.49 7.46 -1.84
CA ILE A 237 10.03 6.15 -2.19
C ILE A 237 9.93 5.95 -3.71
N THR A 238 11.04 5.71 -4.40
CA THR A 238 11.01 5.23 -5.79
C THR A 238 11.35 3.73 -5.88
N LEU A 239 10.45 2.95 -6.49
CA LEU A 239 10.62 1.52 -6.75
C LEU A 239 10.82 1.28 -8.24
N GLN A 240 12.01 0.81 -8.62
CA GLN A 240 12.29 0.33 -9.98
C GLN A 240 11.46 -0.93 -10.32
N PRO A 241 11.27 -1.28 -11.60
CA PRO A 241 10.59 -2.52 -11.99
C PRO A 241 11.20 -3.75 -11.30
N GLY A 242 10.35 -4.56 -10.65
CA GLY A 242 10.80 -5.73 -9.89
C GLY A 242 11.42 -5.43 -8.51
N GLN A 243 11.58 -4.17 -8.11
CA GLN A 243 12.09 -3.78 -6.79
C GLN A 243 11.02 -3.96 -5.70
N GLU A 244 11.46 -4.41 -4.52
CA GLU A 244 10.64 -4.55 -3.32
C GLU A 244 11.12 -3.60 -2.21
N CYS A 245 10.19 -3.14 -1.37
CA CYS A 245 10.45 -2.33 -0.20
C CYS A 245 9.71 -2.91 1.01
N THR A 246 10.46 -3.21 2.08
CA THR A 246 9.92 -3.68 3.36
C THR A 246 9.66 -2.49 4.28
N TYR A 247 8.39 -2.23 4.56
CA TYR A 247 7.96 -1.29 5.58
C TYR A 247 8.16 -1.89 6.98
N HIS A 248 8.61 -1.06 7.91
CA HIS A 248 8.63 -1.36 9.34
C HIS A 248 8.35 -0.07 10.12
N ALA A 249 7.47 -0.13 11.11
CA ALA A 249 7.17 1.01 11.97
C ALA A 249 6.73 0.57 13.36
N THR A 250 6.86 1.49 14.33
CA THR A 250 6.46 1.27 15.73
C THR A 250 5.45 2.33 16.15
N ARG A 251 4.34 1.95 16.76
CA ARG A 251 3.36 2.90 17.33
C ARG A 251 2.79 2.40 18.66
N SER A 252 2.60 3.31 19.60
CA SER A 252 1.91 3.05 20.86
C SER A 252 0.46 3.53 20.83
N PHE A 253 -0.42 2.75 21.44
CA PHE A 253 -1.87 2.98 21.44
C PHE A 253 -2.38 3.17 22.87
N SER A 254 -3.24 4.15 23.10
CA SER A 254 -3.72 4.52 24.44
C SER A 254 -5.03 3.83 24.87
N GLN A 255 -5.73 3.19 23.93
CA GLN A 255 -7.04 2.57 24.14
C GLN A 255 -6.99 1.10 23.72
N SER A 256 -7.47 0.22 24.59
CA SER A 256 -7.63 -1.22 24.33
C SER A 256 -8.79 -1.51 23.36
N GLY A 257 -8.83 -2.74 22.85
CA GLY A 257 -9.85 -3.20 21.89
C GLY A 257 -9.27 -3.68 20.56
N ASP A 258 -10.15 -3.98 19.62
CA ASP A 258 -9.78 -4.52 18.31
C ASP A 258 -9.33 -3.42 17.33
N TYR A 259 -8.29 -3.73 16.55
CA TYR A 259 -7.70 -2.86 15.54
C TYR A 259 -7.53 -3.60 14.23
N VAL A 260 -7.72 -2.89 13.11
CA VAL A 260 -7.51 -3.39 11.76
C VAL A 260 -6.46 -2.54 11.06
N VAL A 261 -5.46 -3.20 10.46
CA VAL A 261 -4.38 -2.58 9.68
C VAL A 261 -4.54 -2.89 8.19
N GLN A 262 -4.29 -1.90 7.34
CA GLN A 262 -4.26 -2.03 5.89
C GLN A 262 -3.03 -1.33 5.31
N VAL A 263 -2.40 -1.93 4.30
CA VAL A 263 -1.30 -1.30 3.55
C VAL A 263 -1.87 -0.20 2.66
N MET A 264 -1.49 1.05 2.94
CA MET A 264 -1.92 2.23 2.19
C MET A 264 -0.72 2.97 1.62
N ILE A 265 -0.86 3.42 0.38
CA ILE A 265 0.12 4.25 -0.33
C ILE A 265 -0.53 5.55 -0.80
N LYS A 266 0.30 6.56 -1.06
CA LYS A 266 -0.09 7.82 -1.66
C LYS A 266 0.68 8.04 -2.95
N MET A 267 -0.03 8.08 -4.08
CA MET A 267 0.56 8.34 -5.40
C MET A 267 0.03 9.64 -5.99
N GLN A 268 0.87 10.34 -6.74
CA GLN A 268 0.49 11.55 -7.48
C GLN A 268 -0.64 11.21 -8.48
N GLY A 269 -1.71 12.00 -8.48
CA GLY A 269 -2.92 11.74 -9.31
C GLY A 269 -3.93 10.77 -8.69
N TYR A 270 -3.51 9.90 -7.76
CA TYR A 270 -4.39 8.89 -7.14
C TYR A 270 -4.83 9.24 -5.71
N GLY A 271 -4.01 10.00 -4.97
CA GLY A 271 -4.24 10.21 -3.55
C GLY A 271 -3.93 8.95 -2.74
N TRP A 272 -4.64 8.73 -1.64
CA TRP A 272 -4.47 7.55 -0.78
C TRP A 272 -5.26 6.35 -1.32
N VAL A 273 -4.55 5.26 -1.61
CA VAL A 273 -5.13 4.01 -2.15
C VAL A 273 -4.51 2.78 -1.48
N PRO A 274 -5.25 1.66 -1.36
CA PRO A 274 -4.71 0.42 -0.82
C PRO A 274 -3.79 -0.31 -1.83
N VAL A 275 -2.89 -1.15 -1.32
CA VAL A 275 -2.13 -2.10 -2.14
C VAL A 275 -2.73 -3.50 -2.02
N ASN A 276 -2.97 -4.17 -3.16
CA ASN A 276 -3.55 -5.50 -3.23
C ASN A 276 -2.49 -6.61 -3.29
N ASP A 277 -2.88 -7.85 -2.98
CA ASP A 277 -2.06 -9.05 -3.21
C ASP A 277 -2.13 -9.53 -4.68
N ALA A 278 -1.39 -10.60 -4.99
CA ALA A 278 -1.37 -11.20 -6.33
C ALA A 278 -2.72 -11.78 -6.79
N GLY A 279 -3.67 -12.02 -5.87
CA GLY A 279 -5.04 -12.45 -6.17
C GLY A 279 -6.06 -11.30 -6.31
N GLY A 280 -5.63 -10.04 -6.17
CA GLY A 280 -6.52 -8.87 -6.19
C GLY A 280 -7.33 -8.69 -4.90
N ASN A 281 -6.95 -9.39 -3.81
CA ASN A 281 -7.50 -9.14 -2.48
C ASN A 281 -6.72 -8.00 -1.82
N THR A 282 -7.26 -7.40 -0.77
CA THR A 282 -6.53 -6.40 0.01
C THR A 282 -6.16 -6.95 1.39
N PRO A 283 -4.89 -7.34 1.63
CA PRO A 283 -4.51 -7.95 2.90
C PRO A 283 -4.76 -7.02 4.09
N ARG A 284 -5.49 -7.52 5.09
CA ARG A 284 -5.72 -6.83 6.36
C ARG A 284 -5.23 -7.68 7.53
N LEU A 285 -4.64 -7.03 8.51
CA LEU A 285 -4.28 -7.63 9.80
C LEU A 285 -5.31 -7.20 10.84
N SER A 286 -5.83 -8.14 11.62
CA SER A 286 -6.69 -7.84 12.78
C SER A 286 -5.96 -8.22 14.06
N PHE A 287 -5.84 -7.29 15.01
CA PHE A 287 -5.25 -7.58 16.32
C PHE A 287 -6.05 -6.96 17.47
N ASN A 288 -6.03 -7.60 18.63
CA ASN A 288 -6.63 -7.06 19.85
C ASN A 288 -5.53 -6.46 20.73
N LEU A 289 -5.67 -5.18 21.09
CA LEU A 289 -4.79 -4.50 22.01
C LEU A 289 -5.33 -4.63 23.44
N GLN A 290 -4.55 -5.23 24.33
CA GLN A 290 -4.99 -5.46 25.71
C GLN A 290 -4.76 -4.24 26.60
N GLN A 291 -5.56 -4.09 27.65
CA GLN A 291 -5.32 -3.07 28.67
C GLN A 291 -4.03 -3.42 29.42
N GLN A 292 -3.05 -2.52 29.46
CA GLN A 292 -1.87 -2.72 30.30
C GLN A 292 -2.30 -2.68 31.77
N SER A 293 -2.12 -3.80 32.47
CA SER A 293 -2.47 -3.93 33.89
C SER A 293 -1.57 -3.05 34.75
N THR A 294 -2.08 -1.89 35.18
CA THR A 294 -1.49 -1.15 36.29
C THR A 294 -1.68 -1.95 37.57
N ALA A 295 -0.68 -2.74 37.93
CA ALA A 295 -0.59 -3.32 39.26
C ALA A 295 -0.60 -2.18 40.29
N LEU A 296 -1.65 -2.12 41.11
CA LEU A 296 -1.66 -1.26 42.29
C LEU A 296 -0.51 -1.70 43.20
N SER A 297 0.37 -0.78 43.62
CA SER A 297 1.42 -1.15 44.58
C SER A 297 0.76 -1.60 45.88
N THR A 298 0.96 -2.86 46.24
CA THR A 298 0.41 -3.45 47.48
C THR A 298 1.29 -3.13 48.69
N ASP A 299 1.71 -1.87 48.82
CA ASP A 299 2.39 -1.33 50.02
C ASP A 299 1.41 -1.07 51.19
N ALA A 300 0.18 -1.59 51.09
CA ALA A 300 -0.71 -1.81 52.23
C ALA A 300 -0.18 -2.96 53.11
N VAL A 301 1.00 -2.75 53.72
CA VAL A 301 1.67 -3.72 54.61
C VAL A 301 0.75 -4.05 55.78
N SER A 302 0.24 -5.28 55.77
CA SER A 302 -0.67 -5.79 56.80
C SER A 302 0.07 -5.98 58.13
N ARG A 303 0.00 -4.97 59.02
CA ARG A 303 0.52 -5.05 60.38
C ARG A 303 -0.61 -5.33 61.39
N PRO A 304 -0.79 -6.56 61.88
CA PRO A 304 -1.71 -6.84 62.97
C PRO A 304 -1.06 -6.47 64.33
N GLN A 305 -1.81 -5.81 65.22
CA GLN A 305 -2.16 -6.28 66.58
C GLN A 305 -2.49 -5.14 67.57
N ASN A 306 -3.71 -5.24 68.13
CA ASN A 306 -4.19 -4.85 69.48
C ASN A 306 -4.00 -3.43 70.08
N PRO A 307 -4.90 -3.03 71.01
CA PRO A 307 -4.87 -1.73 71.69
C PRO A 307 -4.23 -1.74 73.09
N ALA A 308 -4.04 -0.52 73.61
CA ALA A 308 -3.86 -0.13 75.02
C ALA A 308 -2.55 -0.51 75.75
N GLN A 309 -1.65 0.48 75.89
CA GLN A 309 -1.25 1.07 77.18
C GLN A 309 -0.46 2.38 76.94
N ALA A 310 -0.11 3.14 77.99
CA ALA A 310 0.38 4.53 77.87
C ALA A 310 1.54 4.89 78.80
N ALA A 311 2.42 5.78 78.28
CA ALA A 311 3.42 6.62 78.97
C ALA A 311 4.64 5.92 79.65
N PRO A 312 5.78 6.64 79.90
CA PRO A 312 6.31 7.87 79.27
C PRO A 312 7.80 7.76 78.81
N LEU A 313 8.39 8.90 78.41
CA LEU A 313 9.76 9.11 77.90
C LEU A 313 10.90 8.93 78.94
N PRO A 314 12.16 8.75 78.49
CA PRO A 314 13.12 9.87 78.42
C PRO A 314 13.74 10.04 77.00
N LEU A 315 13.99 11.25 76.46
CA LEU A 315 14.91 12.35 76.84
C LEU A 315 16.40 12.10 76.51
N TYR A 316 16.84 12.59 75.34
CA TYR A 316 18.15 13.20 74.93
C TYR A 316 17.98 13.50 73.41
N ALA A 317 17.87 14.73 72.88
CA ALA A 317 18.59 16.00 73.02
C ALA A 317 19.79 16.14 72.04
N ASP A 318 19.83 17.30 71.36
CA ASP A 318 20.88 17.84 70.46
C ASP A 318 21.21 17.06 69.16
N ALA A 319 21.44 17.67 67.98
CA ALA A 319 21.37 19.07 67.51
C ALA A 319 20.98 19.06 65.99
N LEU A 320 20.20 20.01 65.44
CA LEU A 320 20.64 21.25 64.75
C LEU A 320 21.97 21.12 63.96
N SER A 321 22.15 21.61 62.72
CA SER A 321 21.31 22.20 61.65
C SER A 321 22.19 22.28 60.37
N ALA A 322 21.85 22.79 59.16
CA ALA A 322 20.70 23.54 58.63
C ALA A 322 20.58 23.35 57.09
N SER A 323 19.75 24.18 56.45
CA SER A 323 19.68 24.51 55.01
C SER A 323 21.04 24.78 54.31
N GLY A 324 21.16 24.68 52.97
CA GLY A 324 20.19 24.28 51.94
C GLY A 324 20.23 25.13 50.65
N ASP A 325 19.62 24.59 49.58
CA ASP A 325 19.06 25.26 48.39
C ASP A 325 20.00 25.85 47.29
N VAL A 326 19.37 26.13 46.13
CA VAL A 326 19.78 26.87 44.91
C VAL A 326 20.59 26.14 43.83
N LEU A 327 20.12 26.32 42.59
CA LEU A 327 20.66 25.81 41.31
C LEU A 327 21.95 26.57 40.88
N THR A 328 22.70 26.01 39.92
CA THR A 328 22.90 26.62 38.57
C THR A 328 23.61 25.63 37.62
N GLN A 329 23.33 25.72 36.32
CA GLN A 329 23.95 24.91 35.26
C GLN A 329 25.40 25.33 34.98
N HIS A 330 26.21 24.44 34.40
CA HIS A 330 27.36 24.85 33.59
C HIS A 330 27.45 24.06 32.29
N ILE A 331 27.70 24.78 31.20
CA ILE A 331 27.83 24.25 29.84
C ILE A 331 29.27 23.78 29.61
N ALA A 332 29.44 22.67 28.89
CA ALA A 332 30.70 22.25 28.29
C ALA A 332 30.55 22.17 26.77
N LEU A 333 31.50 22.75 26.04
CA LEU A 333 31.56 22.78 24.57
C LEU A 333 32.93 22.29 24.11
N ALA A 334 32.94 21.60 22.94
CA ALA A 334 34.13 21.32 22.13
C ALA A 334 35.18 20.37 22.78
N PRO A 335 36.16 19.84 22.02
CA PRO A 335 36.42 20.03 20.58
C PRO A 335 36.29 18.76 19.71
N GLY A 336 36.18 18.97 18.40
CA GLY A 336 36.47 17.93 17.41
C GLY A 336 37.96 17.91 17.02
N HIS A 337 38.37 16.89 16.26
CA HIS A 337 39.67 16.85 15.59
C HIS A 337 39.52 16.54 14.11
N HIS A 338 40.52 16.98 13.33
CA HIS A 338 40.48 17.12 11.87
C HIS A 338 41.51 16.20 11.19
N HIS A 339 41.26 15.84 9.93
CA HIS A 339 42.14 15.11 9.01
C HIS A 339 42.44 13.64 9.38
N SER A 340 42.53 12.72 8.41
CA SER A 340 42.91 12.90 6.99
C SER A 340 41.80 12.60 6.00
#